data_AF-A0A3C1PMU5-F1
#
_entry.id   AF-A0A3C1PMU5-F1
#
_cell.length_a   1.000
_cell.length_b   1.000
_cell.length_c   1.000
_cell.angle_alpha   90.00
_cell.angle_beta   90.00
_cell.angle_gamma   90.00
#
_symmetry.space_group_name_H-M   'P 1'
#
loop_
_entity.id
_entity.type
_entity.pdbx_description
1 polymer ?
#
loop_
_entity_poly.entity_id
_entity_poly.type
_entity_poly.pdbx_seq_one_letter_code
_entity_poly.pdbx_strand_id
1 'polypeptide(L)'
;MLNLCKKKEENYSVEIFNNLSDEFQLAHTINISEFTKNQACEFTIFLDDESNKIINKLKRNSSHLNDCAEIKAGLKAYEKGKGNPKQNNYDVETRPFDFKFKKDNTTHKYLEGRDVLRYAINWTDNWLQYGEQLAAPRTFNIFSDKKIIIREIAGKYPKSIIAVYTEELFLFNMSNIAVLEKQGSNISLKYILALLNSKLMSFYFLKNTAKSVRNLFPKIILNDLRKFPIKQLEFENQQPFIELSTKMLALNEQLNAKQGDFYQLIQSNLNLSKLTEKIKDIFNFDFKDFLAELKKQKIEIELKKQKEWIDLFNDFKKHINELQYQINKTDTEIDNMVYEIYELTTEEIAIVEAKN
;
A
#
# COMPACT_ATOMS: atom_id res chain seq x y z
N MET A 1 51.28 -23.02 -28.35
CA MET A 1 50.96 -21.73 -27.72
C MET A 1 49.55 -21.37 -28.15
N LEU A 2 48.56 -21.50 -27.27
CA LEU A 2 47.16 -21.16 -27.57
C LEU A 2 46.99 -19.65 -27.34
N ASN A 3 46.78 -18.89 -28.42
CA ASN A 3 46.46 -17.48 -28.34
C ASN A 3 44.96 -17.32 -28.02
N LEU A 4 44.67 -16.88 -26.81
CA LEU A 4 43.34 -16.37 -26.43
C LEU A 4 43.20 -14.95 -27.00
N CYS A 5 42.50 -14.80 -28.12
CA CYS A 5 42.02 -13.50 -28.57
C CYS A 5 40.81 -13.09 -27.73
N LYS A 6 40.93 -11.98 -26.99
CA LYS A 6 39.77 -11.25 -26.46
C LYS A 6 39.01 -10.68 -27.66
N LYS A 7 37.92 -11.33 -28.09
CA LYS A 7 37.01 -10.74 -29.09
C LYS A 7 36.47 -9.42 -28.53
N LYS A 8 36.45 -8.38 -29.37
CA LYS A 8 35.89 -7.06 -29.05
C LYS A 8 34.49 -7.24 -28.45
N GLU A 9 34.20 -6.50 -27.37
CA GLU A 9 32.83 -6.26 -26.93
C GLU A 9 32.11 -5.51 -28.05
N GLU A 10 31.39 -6.24 -28.88
CA GLU A 10 30.47 -5.66 -29.83
C GLU A 10 29.19 -5.31 -29.06
N ASN A 11 28.87 -4.01 -29.01
CA ASN A 11 27.62 -3.48 -28.45
C ASN A 11 26.45 -3.95 -29.33
N TYR A 12 25.96 -5.15 -29.09
CA TYR A 12 24.75 -5.66 -29.73
C TYR A 12 23.51 -5.16 -28.98
N SER A 13 22.60 -4.52 -29.71
CA SER A 13 21.29 -4.11 -29.22
C SER A 13 20.23 -5.14 -29.64
N VAL A 14 19.38 -5.57 -28.71
CA VAL A 14 18.25 -6.48 -28.97
C VAL A 14 16.96 -5.70 -28.90
N GLU A 15 16.17 -5.76 -29.96
CA GLU A 15 14.82 -5.19 -30.02
C GLU A 15 13.82 -6.16 -29.36
N ILE A 16 13.05 -5.66 -28.40
CA ILE A 16 11.98 -6.40 -27.72
C ILE A 16 10.64 -5.92 -28.26
N PHE A 17 9.78 -6.85 -28.68
CA PHE A 17 8.46 -6.54 -29.21
C PHE A 17 7.36 -7.06 -28.29
N ASN A 18 6.32 -6.25 -28.10
CA ASN A 18 5.06 -6.68 -27.50
C ASN A 18 4.17 -7.31 -28.57
N ASN A 19 3.49 -8.40 -28.21
CA ASN A 19 2.46 -9.00 -29.06
C ASN A 19 1.11 -8.39 -28.71
N LEU A 20 0.56 -7.58 -29.63
CA LEU A 20 -0.76 -6.98 -29.52
C LEU A 20 -1.68 -7.59 -30.58
N SER A 21 -2.29 -8.74 -30.24
CA SER A 21 -3.32 -9.47 -31.00
C SER A 21 -2.93 -9.90 -32.43
N ASP A 22 -2.61 -8.95 -33.32
CA ASP A 22 -2.26 -9.17 -34.73
C ASP A 22 -1.01 -8.40 -35.20
N GLU A 23 -0.39 -7.57 -34.35
CA GLU A 23 0.84 -6.82 -34.68
C GLU A 23 1.91 -6.91 -33.60
N PHE A 24 3.19 -6.89 -34.01
CA PHE A 24 4.34 -6.73 -33.13
C PHE A 24 4.71 -5.25 -33.05
N GLN A 25 4.53 -4.65 -31.87
CA GLN A 25 4.97 -3.28 -31.61
C GLN A 25 6.30 -3.31 -30.85
N LEU A 26 7.30 -2.58 -31.34
CA LEU A 26 8.57 -2.41 -30.63
C LEU A 26 8.29 -1.84 -29.23
N ALA A 27 8.66 -2.59 -28.20
CA ALA A 27 8.50 -2.21 -26.80
C ALA A 27 9.69 -1.36 -26.33
N HIS A 28 10.91 -1.85 -26.54
CA HIS A 28 12.17 -1.16 -26.24
C HIS A 28 13.36 -1.95 -26.80
N THR A 29 14.55 -1.38 -26.67
CA THR A 29 15.81 -2.01 -27.08
C THR A 29 16.71 -2.16 -25.86
N ILE A 30 17.39 -3.31 -25.74
CA ILE A 30 18.29 -3.64 -24.62
C ILE A 30 19.71 -3.86 -25.16
N ASN A 31 20.72 -3.28 -24.52
CA ASN A 31 22.12 -3.59 -24.82
C ASN A 31 22.54 -4.92 -24.17
N ILE A 32 23.05 -5.87 -24.96
CA ILE A 32 23.51 -7.19 -24.49
C ILE A 32 24.63 -7.09 -23.44
N SER A 33 25.44 -6.04 -23.44
CA SER A 33 26.49 -5.85 -22.43
C SER A 33 25.94 -5.64 -21.01
N GLU A 34 24.66 -5.31 -20.84
CA GLU A 34 24.01 -5.28 -19.52
C GLU A 34 23.81 -6.68 -18.93
N PHE A 35 23.68 -7.71 -19.77
CA PHE A 35 23.48 -9.10 -19.33
C PHE A 35 24.64 -9.62 -18.49
N THR A 36 25.88 -9.31 -18.90
CA THR A 36 27.10 -9.80 -18.23
C THR A 36 27.38 -9.08 -16.91
N LYS A 37 26.66 -8.01 -16.60
CA LYS A 37 26.84 -7.21 -15.38
C LYS A 37 25.99 -7.71 -14.20
N ASN A 38 24.93 -8.47 -14.44
CA ASN A 38 24.07 -9.00 -13.37
C ASN A 38 24.64 -10.32 -12.82
N GLN A 39 24.62 -10.49 -11.48
CA GLN A 39 25.20 -11.63 -10.76
C GLN A 39 24.68 -13.01 -11.22
N ALA A 40 23.47 -13.05 -11.78
CA ALA A 40 22.84 -14.27 -12.28
C ALA A 40 22.78 -14.34 -13.81
N CYS A 41 23.31 -13.34 -14.53
CA CYS A 41 23.21 -13.24 -15.99
C CYS A 41 21.76 -13.49 -16.48
N GLU A 42 20.79 -12.74 -15.93
CA GLU A 42 19.36 -12.93 -16.22
C GLU A 42 18.85 -11.93 -17.28
N PHE A 43 17.95 -12.38 -18.16
CA PHE A 43 17.23 -11.52 -19.10
C PHE A 43 16.01 -10.87 -18.44
N THR A 44 16.08 -9.56 -18.18
CA THR A 44 14.92 -8.76 -17.76
C THR A 44 14.27 -8.07 -18.96
N ILE A 45 13.46 -8.83 -19.69
CA ILE A 45 12.84 -8.46 -20.98
C ILE A 45 11.87 -7.27 -20.87
N PHE A 46 11.52 -6.82 -19.66
CA PHE A 46 10.57 -5.71 -19.42
C PHE A 46 11.24 -4.45 -18.87
N LEU A 47 12.57 -4.45 -18.77
CA LEU A 47 13.36 -3.37 -18.17
C LEU A 47 14.15 -2.66 -19.27
N ASP A 48 13.66 -1.48 -19.65
CA ASP A 48 14.38 -0.55 -20.52
C ASP A 48 15.60 0.08 -19.82
N ASP A 49 16.53 0.62 -20.61
CA ASP A 49 17.80 1.19 -20.14
C ASP A 49 17.58 2.34 -19.13
N GLU A 50 16.56 3.18 -19.32
CA GLU A 50 16.26 4.28 -18.40
C GLU A 50 15.73 3.77 -17.04
N SER A 51 14.85 2.78 -17.06
CA SER A 51 14.36 2.11 -15.85
C SER A 51 15.50 1.44 -15.09
N ASN A 52 16.46 0.83 -15.79
CA ASN A 52 17.65 0.25 -15.16
C ASN A 52 18.53 1.31 -14.49
N LYS A 53 18.72 2.49 -15.10
CA LYS A 53 19.46 3.60 -14.47
C LYS A 53 18.81 4.03 -13.14
N ILE A 54 17.48 4.21 -13.14
CA ILE A 54 16.73 4.59 -11.94
C ILE A 54 16.83 3.51 -10.85
N ILE A 55 16.69 2.23 -11.22
CA ILE A 55 16.81 1.11 -10.27
C ILE A 55 18.22 1.02 -9.69
N ASN A 56 19.25 1.28 -10.49
CA ASN A 56 20.64 1.29 -10.00
C ASN A 56 20.88 2.43 -8.99
N LYS A 57 20.28 3.61 -9.21
CA LYS A 57 20.30 4.70 -8.22
C LYS A 57 19.60 4.30 -6.91
N LEU A 58 18.45 3.64 -7.00
CA LEU A 58 17.73 3.08 -5.85
C LEU A 58 18.60 2.10 -5.05
N LYS A 59 19.36 1.23 -5.72
CA LYS A 59 20.23 0.24 -5.06
C LYS A 59 21.50 0.85 -4.46
N ARG A 60 21.97 2.00 -4.96
CA ARG A 60 23.22 2.62 -4.52
C ARG A 60 23.12 3.20 -3.10
N ASN A 61 24.03 2.75 -2.22
CA ASN A 61 24.06 3.11 -0.79
C ASN A 61 22.74 2.77 -0.06
N SER A 62 22.09 1.70 -0.50
CA SER A 62 20.88 1.16 0.11
C SER A 62 21.16 -0.24 0.64
N SER A 63 20.55 -0.59 1.76
CA SER A 63 20.47 -1.98 2.20
C SER A 63 19.13 -2.59 1.79
N HIS A 64 18.99 -3.90 1.92
CA HIS A 64 17.69 -4.51 1.75
C HIS A 64 16.79 -4.17 2.94
N LEU A 65 15.48 -4.09 2.72
CA LEU A 65 14.50 -3.84 3.78
C LEU A 65 14.62 -4.89 4.91
N ASN A 66 14.94 -6.14 4.59
CA ASN A 66 15.16 -7.20 5.58
C ASN A 66 16.40 -6.97 6.47
N ASP A 67 17.32 -6.11 6.05
CA ASP A 67 18.49 -5.73 6.85
C ASP A 67 18.09 -4.71 7.91
N CYS A 68 17.13 -3.82 7.59
CA CYS A 68 16.63 -2.74 8.46
C CYS A 68 15.47 -3.14 9.37
N ALA A 69 14.65 -4.12 8.97
CA ALA A 69 13.37 -4.43 9.61
C ALA A 69 13.03 -5.93 9.49
N GLU A 70 12.18 -6.42 10.40
CA GLU A 70 11.70 -7.80 10.37
C GLU A 70 10.41 -7.92 9.56
N ILE A 71 10.43 -8.75 8.51
CA ILE A 71 9.31 -8.91 7.58
C ILE A 71 8.58 -10.24 7.82
N LYS A 72 7.33 -10.16 8.29
CA LYS A 72 6.51 -11.32 8.69
C LYS A 72 5.15 -11.32 7.97
N ALA A 73 4.68 -12.48 7.56
CA ALA A 73 3.33 -12.64 7.02
C ALA A 73 2.28 -12.64 8.14
N GLY A 74 1.06 -12.21 7.82
CA GLY A 74 -0.10 -12.33 8.72
C GLY A 74 -0.48 -13.78 9.07
N LEU A 75 -1.49 -13.91 9.93
CA LEU A 75 -1.99 -15.21 10.36
C LEU A 75 -2.81 -15.91 9.28
N LYS A 76 -2.93 -17.22 9.42
CA LYS A 76 -3.94 -18.02 8.72
C LYS A 76 -4.91 -18.56 9.77
N ALA A 77 -6.13 -18.04 9.79
CA ALA A 77 -7.13 -18.43 10.77
C ALA A 77 -7.62 -19.87 10.53
N TYR A 78 -7.87 -20.23 9.27
CA TYR A 78 -8.50 -21.49 8.91
C TYR A 78 -7.71 -22.32 7.88
N GLU A 79 -7.52 -23.61 8.17
CA GLU A 79 -6.94 -24.63 7.28
C GLU A 79 -7.27 -26.03 7.80
N LYS A 80 -7.85 -26.88 6.93
CA LYS A 80 -8.19 -28.26 7.28
C LYS A 80 -6.97 -29.02 7.82
N GLY A 81 -7.13 -29.67 8.97
CA GLY A 81 -6.10 -30.49 9.60
C GLY A 81 -5.05 -29.71 10.39
N LYS A 82 -5.19 -28.39 10.53
CA LYS A 82 -4.37 -27.51 11.37
C LYS A 82 -5.16 -26.97 12.56
N GLY A 83 -4.48 -26.28 13.47
CA GLY A 83 -5.06 -25.78 14.72
C GLY A 83 -5.14 -26.86 15.80
N ASN A 84 -5.46 -26.43 17.01
CA ASN A 84 -5.66 -27.27 18.18
C ASN A 84 -7.02 -26.92 18.85
N PRO A 85 -8.06 -27.75 18.71
CA PRO A 85 -8.11 -29.01 17.96
C PRO A 85 -7.97 -28.82 16.44
N LYS A 86 -7.67 -29.91 15.73
CA LYS A 86 -7.54 -29.88 14.27
C LYS A 86 -8.88 -29.51 13.63
N GLN A 87 -8.86 -28.48 12.80
CA GLN A 87 -10.02 -27.97 12.08
C GLN A 87 -10.47 -28.94 10.98
N ASN A 88 -11.78 -29.05 10.79
CA ASN A 88 -12.42 -29.80 9.71
C ASN A 88 -12.89 -28.86 8.57
N ASN A 89 -13.56 -29.39 7.55
CA ASN A 89 -14.10 -28.57 6.45
C ASN A 89 -15.16 -27.57 6.92
N TYR A 90 -16.01 -27.98 7.87
CA TYR A 90 -17.07 -27.15 8.43
C TYR A 90 -16.50 -25.93 9.17
N ASP A 91 -15.39 -26.07 9.90
CA ASP A 91 -14.73 -24.95 10.56
C ASP A 91 -14.19 -23.92 9.55
N VAL A 92 -13.62 -24.40 8.44
CA VAL A 92 -13.09 -23.52 7.37
C VAL A 92 -14.22 -22.75 6.68
N GLU A 93 -15.38 -23.39 6.49
CA GLU A 93 -16.55 -22.79 5.84
C GLU A 93 -17.30 -21.83 6.76
N THR A 94 -17.53 -22.22 8.02
CA THR A 94 -18.35 -21.45 8.97
C THR A 94 -17.57 -20.39 9.74
N ARG A 95 -16.24 -20.48 9.76
CA ARG A 95 -15.33 -19.53 10.42
C ARG A 95 -15.76 -19.20 11.87
N PRO A 96 -15.86 -20.22 12.76
CA PRO A 96 -16.50 -20.10 14.07
C PRO A 96 -15.80 -19.15 15.06
N PHE A 97 -14.60 -18.66 14.74
CA PHE A 97 -13.82 -17.75 15.57
C PHE A 97 -13.89 -16.28 15.09
N ASP A 98 -14.61 -16.01 14.01
CA ASP A 98 -14.84 -14.66 13.48
C ASP A 98 -16.11 -14.08 14.13
N PHE A 99 -16.02 -12.85 14.66
CA PHE A 99 -17.10 -12.17 15.35
C PHE A 99 -17.32 -10.75 14.82
N LYS A 100 -18.50 -10.19 15.13
CA LYS A 100 -18.84 -8.77 14.91
C LYS A 100 -18.80 -7.93 16.18
N PHE A 101 -18.34 -8.52 17.27
CA PHE A 101 -18.20 -7.89 18.56
C PHE A 101 -17.05 -8.55 19.33
N LYS A 102 -16.56 -7.87 20.37
CA LYS A 102 -15.57 -8.44 21.27
C LYS A 102 -16.23 -9.49 22.19
N LYS A 103 -16.05 -10.77 21.88
CA LYS A 103 -16.63 -11.88 22.65
C LYS A 103 -15.96 -12.05 24.02
N ASP A 104 -14.64 -12.01 24.07
CA ASP A 104 -13.83 -12.19 25.28
C ASP A 104 -12.47 -11.47 25.18
N ASN A 105 -11.59 -11.69 26.14
CA ASN A 105 -10.26 -11.07 26.20
C ASN A 105 -9.26 -11.58 25.13
N THR A 106 -9.54 -12.73 24.51
CA THR A 106 -8.75 -13.28 23.41
C THR A 106 -9.26 -12.83 22.04
N THR A 107 -10.34 -12.05 22.02
CA THR A 107 -10.96 -11.53 20.81
C THR A 107 -10.46 -10.12 20.52
N HIS A 108 -9.84 -9.93 19.35
CA HIS A 108 -9.20 -8.68 18.97
C HIS A 108 -9.69 -8.19 17.60
N LYS A 109 -9.53 -6.88 17.34
CA LYS A 109 -9.84 -6.28 16.03
C LYS A 109 -9.04 -7.03 14.94
N TYR A 110 -9.72 -7.36 13.85
CA TYR A 110 -9.18 -8.19 12.77
C TYR A 110 -9.28 -7.45 11.43
N LEU A 111 -8.18 -7.42 10.68
CA LEU A 111 -8.05 -6.73 9.40
C LEU A 111 -7.85 -7.72 8.25
N GLU A 112 -8.57 -7.45 7.17
CA GLU A 112 -8.31 -7.97 5.83
C GLU A 112 -7.55 -6.93 5.01
N GLY A 113 -7.12 -7.29 3.79
CA GLY A 113 -6.34 -6.39 2.94
C GLY A 113 -7.06 -5.08 2.66
N ARG A 114 -8.38 -5.13 2.40
CA ARG A 114 -9.18 -3.92 2.11
C ARG A 114 -9.24 -2.91 3.25
N ASP A 115 -9.03 -3.37 4.49
CA ASP A 115 -9.07 -2.51 5.67
C ASP A 115 -7.76 -1.70 5.82
N VAL A 116 -6.71 -2.04 5.06
CA VAL A 116 -5.43 -1.33 5.02
C VAL A 116 -5.41 -0.37 3.83
N LEU A 117 -5.28 0.92 4.14
CA LEU A 117 -5.20 2.04 3.19
C LEU A 117 -3.85 2.74 3.32
N ARG A 118 -3.52 3.66 2.40
CA ARG A 118 -2.28 4.45 2.51
C ARG A 118 -2.41 5.36 3.73
N TYR A 119 -1.51 5.20 4.70
CA TYR A 119 -1.50 5.98 5.95
C TYR A 119 -2.78 5.90 6.79
N ALA A 120 -3.65 4.91 6.56
CA ALA A 120 -4.90 4.75 7.29
C ALA A 120 -5.30 3.28 7.45
N ILE A 121 -6.03 3.01 8.53
CA ILE A 121 -6.74 1.75 8.75
C ILE A 121 -8.23 2.06 8.76
N ASN A 122 -9.01 1.36 7.92
CA ASN A 122 -10.46 1.43 7.92
C ASN A 122 -11.02 0.09 8.42
N TRP A 123 -11.08 -0.07 9.73
CA TRP A 123 -11.53 -1.30 10.35
C TRP A 123 -13.05 -1.48 10.21
N THR A 124 -13.48 -2.64 9.72
CA THR A 124 -14.89 -2.92 9.36
C THR A 124 -15.63 -3.80 10.38
N ASP A 125 -15.44 -3.50 11.68
CA ASP A 125 -16.05 -4.21 12.82
C ASP A 125 -15.80 -5.73 12.85
N ASN A 126 -14.74 -6.20 12.20
CA ASN A 126 -14.35 -7.61 12.23
C ASN A 126 -13.52 -7.88 13.48
N TRP A 127 -13.86 -8.95 14.19
CA TRP A 127 -13.14 -9.44 15.34
C TRP A 127 -12.73 -10.89 15.10
N LEU A 128 -11.58 -11.30 15.64
CA LEU A 128 -11.11 -12.68 15.59
C LEU A 128 -10.64 -13.12 16.97
N GLN A 129 -11.07 -14.30 17.39
CA GLN A 129 -10.56 -14.94 18.60
C GLN A 129 -9.19 -15.57 18.33
N TYR A 130 -8.16 -15.07 19.00
CA TYR A 130 -6.78 -15.51 18.85
C TYR A 130 -6.45 -16.68 19.77
N GLY A 131 -5.71 -17.66 19.26
CA GLY A 131 -5.19 -18.78 20.06
C GLY A 131 -4.77 -19.98 19.21
N GLU A 132 -4.46 -21.09 19.88
CA GLU A 132 -4.00 -22.32 19.22
C GLU A 132 -5.05 -22.97 18.32
N GLN A 133 -6.33 -22.62 18.49
CA GLN A 133 -7.41 -23.06 17.60
C GLN A 133 -7.25 -22.57 16.15
N LEU A 134 -6.45 -21.53 15.92
CA LEU A 134 -6.16 -21.01 14.58
C LEU A 134 -5.15 -21.92 13.85
N ALA A 135 -5.28 -22.00 12.53
CA ALA A 135 -4.43 -22.87 11.71
C ALA A 135 -2.93 -22.49 11.74
N ALA A 136 -2.63 -21.19 11.67
CA ALA A 136 -1.30 -20.63 11.82
C ALA A 136 -1.40 -19.25 12.50
N PRO A 137 -1.49 -19.20 13.84
CA PRO A 137 -1.71 -17.95 14.59
C PRO A 137 -0.54 -16.97 14.48
N ARG A 138 0.67 -17.44 14.13
CA ARG A 138 1.93 -16.68 14.21
C ARG A 138 2.23 -16.25 15.66
N THR A 139 3.34 -15.55 15.88
CA THR A 139 3.65 -14.97 17.19
C THR A 139 2.83 -13.70 17.42
N PHE A 140 2.31 -13.51 18.63
CA PHE A 140 1.39 -12.42 18.94
C PHE A 140 2.02 -11.03 18.76
N ASN A 141 3.33 -10.92 18.95
CA ASN A 141 4.11 -9.68 18.81
C ASN A 141 4.01 -9.05 17.41
N ILE A 142 3.74 -9.85 16.37
CA ILE A 142 3.49 -9.35 15.01
C ILE A 142 2.24 -8.44 14.96
N PHE A 143 1.32 -8.61 15.90
CA PHE A 143 0.04 -7.90 15.98
C PHE A 143 0.02 -6.83 17.06
N SER A 144 0.72 -7.03 18.17
CA SER A 144 0.74 -6.08 19.30
C SER A 144 1.78 -4.98 19.14
N ASP A 145 2.93 -5.28 18.53
CA ASP A 145 4.05 -4.33 18.52
C ASP A 145 3.82 -3.24 17.47
N LYS A 146 4.58 -2.15 17.60
CA LYS A 146 4.66 -1.11 16.57
C LYS A 146 5.15 -1.70 15.26
N LYS A 147 4.40 -1.39 14.19
CA LYS A 147 4.58 -2.05 12.90
C LYS A 147 4.08 -1.17 11.76
N ILE A 148 4.60 -1.46 10.58
CA ILE A 148 3.94 -1.09 9.33
C ILE A 148 3.14 -2.31 8.87
N ILE A 149 1.89 -2.11 8.48
CA ILE A 149 1.07 -3.11 7.81
C ILE A 149 1.04 -2.74 6.33
N ILE A 150 1.44 -3.68 5.47
CA ILE A 150 1.45 -3.54 4.00
C ILE A 150 0.41 -4.49 3.41
N ARG A 151 -0.45 -3.95 2.54
CA ARG A 151 -1.41 -4.75 1.80
C ARG A 151 -0.74 -5.52 0.66
N GLU A 152 -0.99 -6.83 0.56
CA GLU A 152 -0.40 -7.65 -0.52
C GLU A 152 -0.93 -7.26 -1.91
N ILE A 153 -2.23 -6.96 -2.04
CA ILE A 153 -2.81 -6.50 -3.31
C ILE A 153 -2.48 -5.03 -3.49
N ALA A 154 -1.65 -4.74 -4.50
CA ALA A 154 -1.21 -3.38 -4.79
C ALA A 154 -2.37 -2.49 -5.27
N GLY A 155 -2.24 -1.19 -4.99
CA GLY A 155 -3.06 -0.14 -5.54
C GLY A 155 -2.69 0.24 -6.97
N LYS A 156 -3.37 1.26 -7.49
CA LYS A 156 -3.10 1.81 -8.81
C LYS A 156 -1.79 2.58 -8.83
N TYR A 157 -1.05 2.43 -9.92
CA TYR A 157 0.12 3.27 -10.21
C TYR A 157 -0.31 4.75 -10.36
N PRO A 158 0.49 5.75 -9.91
CA PRO A 158 1.86 5.68 -9.40
C PRO A 158 2.01 5.43 -7.89
N LYS A 159 0.94 5.12 -7.15
CA LYS A 159 0.96 4.91 -5.70
C LYS A 159 0.47 3.50 -5.37
N SER A 160 1.21 2.50 -5.86
CA SER A 160 0.83 1.09 -5.85
C SER A 160 1.04 0.41 -4.51
N ILE A 161 2.06 0.79 -3.74
CA ILE A 161 2.28 0.23 -2.42
C ILE A 161 1.35 0.92 -1.43
N ILE A 162 0.69 0.11 -0.60
CA ILE A 162 -0.31 0.57 0.36
C ILE A 162 0.13 0.11 1.74
N ALA A 163 0.61 1.07 2.53
CA ALA A 163 1.18 0.82 3.83
C ALA A 163 0.69 1.85 4.88
N VAL A 164 0.59 1.41 6.12
CA VAL A 164 0.25 2.25 7.28
C VAL A 164 1.06 1.82 8.50
N TYR A 165 1.56 2.79 9.26
CA TYR A 165 2.17 2.54 10.56
C TYR A 165 1.11 2.55 11.65
N THR A 166 1.20 1.63 12.60
CA THR A 166 0.31 1.58 13.77
C THR A 166 1.02 0.98 14.99
N GLU A 167 0.61 1.46 16.16
CA GLU A 167 0.98 0.93 17.48
C GLU A 167 -0.20 0.20 18.13
N GLU A 168 -1.38 0.23 17.50
CA GLU A 168 -2.55 -0.50 17.98
C GLU A 168 -2.44 -2.00 17.72
N LEU A 169 -3.10 -2.78 18.59
CA LEU A 169 -3.29 -4.20 18.43
C LEU A 169 -4.34 -4.48 17.34
N PHE A 170 -3.87 -5.03 16.22
CA PHE A 170 -4.70 -5.53 15.15
C PHE A 170 -4.20 -6.90 14.71
N LEU A 171 -5.08 -7.91 14.76
CA LEU A 171 -4.85 -9.16 14.05
C LEU A 171 -5.05 -8.90 12.55
N PHE A 172 -4.29 -9.57 11.70
CA PHE A 172 -4.50 -9.49 10.26
C PHE A 172 -4.11 -10.77 9.54
N ASN A 173 -4.86 -11.11 8.50
CA ASN A 173 -4.62 -12.32 7.72
C ASN A 173 -3.45 -12.16 6.74
N MET A 174 -3.18 -13.22 6.00
CA MET A 174 -2.09 -13.24 5.01
C MET A 174 -2.23 -12.24 3.85
N SER A 175 -3.39 -11.59 3.65
CA SER A 175 -3.48 -10.49 2.67
C SER A 175 -2.77 -9.21 3.10
N ASN A 176 -2.18 -9.23 4.30
CA ASN A 176 -1.35 -8.19 4.88
C ASN A 176 0.00 -8.77 5.34
N ILE A 177 1.04 -7.93 5.27
CA ILE A 177 2.41 -8.21 5.69
C ILE A 177 2.82 -7.20 6.77
N ALA A 178 3.50 -7.68 7.80
CA ALA A 178 4.06 -6.84 8.86
C ALA A 178 5.53 -6.49 8.58
N VAL A 179 5.88 -5.22 8.78
CA VAL A 179 7.27 -4.75 8.90
C VAL A 179 7.45 -4.25 10.33
N LEU A 180 8.25 -4.98 11.09
CA LEU A 180 8.51 -4.75 12.51
C LEU A 180 9.90 -4.15 12.68
N GLU A 181 10.12 -3.52 13.83
CA GLU A 181 11.47 -3.12 14.20
C GLU A 181 12.40 -4.31 14.30
N LYS A 182 13.67 -4.06 14.00
CA LYS A 182 14.74 -5.04 14.11
C LYS A 182 15.78 -4.50 15.08
N GLN A 183 16.16 -5.32 16.06
CA GLN A 183 17.17 -4.93 17.03
C GLN A 183 18.49 -4.54 16.33
N GLY A 184 19.09 -3.44 16.77
CA GLY A 184 20.34 -2.91 16.22
C GLY A 184 20.18 -2.09 14.93
N SER A 185 18.98 -1.96 14.37
CA SER A 185 18.73 -1.08 13.23
C SER A 185 18.57 0.37 13.68
N ASN A 186 19.25 1.31 13.00
CA ASN A 186 19.09 2.76 13.21
C ASN A 186 18.02 3.38 12.27
N ILE A 187 17.29 2.55 11.53
CA ILE A 187 16.33 2.97 10.51
C ILE A 187 14.92 2.95 11.10
N SER A 188 14.28 4.11 11.18
CA SER A 188 12.93 4.29 11.74
C SER A 188 11.85 3.65 10.87
N LEU A 189 10.86 3.00 11.49
CA LEU A 189 9.69 2.50 10.77
C LEU A 189 8.91 3.62 10.06
N LYS A 190 8.85 4.82 10.62
CA LYS A 190 8.16 5.95 9.95
C LYS A 190 8.95 6.46 8.75
N TYR A 191 10.28 6.39 8.78
CA TYR A 191 11.09 6.66 7.58
C TYR A 191 10.85 5.58 6.51
N ILE A 192 10.88 4.30 6.89
CA ILE A 192 10.54 3.19 5.99
C ILE A 192 9.13 3.38 5.39
N LEU A 193 8.15 3.80 6.19
CA LEU A 193 6.79 4.08 5.72
C LEU A 193 6.78 5.15 4.61
N ALA A 194 7.51 6.25 4.79
CA ALA A 194 7.64 7.31 3.79
C ALA A 194 8.16 6.76 2.46
N LEU A 195 9.25 5.98 2.52
CA LEU A 195 9.85 5.37 1.34
C LEU A 195 8.88 4.39 0.66
N LEU A 196 8.29 3.49 1.43
CA LEU A 196 7.39 2.45 0.90
C LEU A 196 6.17 3.04 0.19
N ASN A 197 5.57 4.09 0.74
CA ASN A 197 4.39 4.73 0.16
C ASN A 197 4.72 5.68 -1.02
N SER A 198 5.99 5.90 -1.35
CA SER A 198 6.40 6.83 -2.42
C SER A 198 6.13 6.29 -3.83
N LYS A 199 6.06 7.20 -4.79
CA LYS A 199 5.98 6.85 -6.22
C LYS A 199 7.22 6.10 -6.71
N LEU A 200 8.40 6.49 -6.23
CA LEU A 200 9.66 5.83 -6.61
C LEU A 200 9.68 4.35 -6.19
N MET A 201 9.22 4.04 -4.98
CA MET A 201 9.14 2.65 -4.54
C MET A 201 8.07 1.86 -5.29
N SER A 202 6.97 2.51 -5.66
CA SER A 202 5.95 1.90 -6.54
C SER A 202 6.52 1.57 -7.93
N PHE A 203 7.34 2.46 -8.50
CA PHE A 203 8.07 2.22 -9.75
C PHE A 203 9.01 1.02 -9.62
N TYR A 204 9.84 0.97 -8.56
CA TYR A 204 10.72 -0.17 -8.28
C TYR A 204 9.94 -1.48 -8.18
N PHE A 205 8.85 -1.49 -7.42
CA PHE A 205 7.98 -2.65 -7.26
C PHE A 205 7.48 -3.16 -8.60
N LEU A 206 6.96 -2.29 -9.46
CA LEU A 206 6.41 -2.71 -10.76
C LEU A 206 7.50 -3.22 -11.71
N LYS A 207 8.66 -2.56 -11.77
CA LYS A 207 9.73 -2.92 -12.71
C LYS A 207 10.52 -4.16 -12.26
N ASN A 208 10.66 -4.39 -10.96
CA ASN A 208 11.49 -5.48 -10.41
C ASN A 208 10.71 -6.76 -10.05
N THR A 209 9.38 -6.77 -10.17
CA THR A 209 8.58 -7.98 -9.95
C THR A 209 8.10 -8.57 -11.28
N ALA A 210 8.72 -9.67 -11.74
CA ALA A 210 8.50 -10.30 -13.06
C ALA A 210 7.03 -10.70 -13.40
N LYS A 211 6.11 -10.61 -12.43
CA LYS A 211 4.69 -10.95 -12.58
C LYS A 211 3.76 -9.73 -12.63
N SER A 212 4.25 -8.52 -12.35
CA SER A 212 3.45 -7.28 -12.42
C SER A 212 2.95 -7.00 -13.83
N VAL A 213 3.70 -7.44 -14.85
CA VAL A 213 3.41 -7.23 -16.28
C VAL A 213 2.30 -8.15 -16.81
N ARG A 214 1.92 -9.21 -16.08
CA ARG A 214 0.96 -10.23 -16.56
C ARG A 214 -0.41 -10.22 -15.90
N ASN A 215 -0.59 -9.57 -14.74
CA ASN A 215 -1.83 -9.66 -13.97
C ASN A 215 -2.51 -8.30 -13.81
N LEU A 216 -3.85 -8.28 -13.94
CA LEU A 216 -4.71 -7.12 -13.69
C LEU A 216 -4.54 -6.49 -12.28
N PHE A 217 -3.91 -7.20 -11.34
CA PHE A 217 -3.56 -6.71 -10.01
C PHE A 217 -2.19 -7.25 -9.55
N PRO A 218 -1.13 -6.43 -9.55
CA PRO A 218 0.18 -6.86 -9.06
C PRO A 218 0.12 -7.14 -7.55
N LYS A 219 0.83 -8.18 -7.11
CA LYS A 219 0.87 -8.62 -5.71
C LYS A 219 2.27 -8.41 -5.13
N ILE A 220 2.36 -7.79 -3.96
CA ILE A 220 3.59 -7.71 -3.18
C ILE A 220 3.85 -9.09 -2.55
N ILE A 221 4.92 -9.75 -2.98
CA ILE A 221 5.34 -11.06 -2.46
C ILE A 221 6.35 -10.84 -1.33
N LEU A 222 6.17 -11.55 -0.20
CA LEU A 222 7.01 -11.42 1.00
C LEU A 222 8.52 -11.45 0.72
N ASN A 223 8.98 -12.39 -0.11
CA ASN A 223 10.41 -12.54 -0.43
C ASN A 223 10.95 -11.43 -1.34
N ASP A 224 10.11 -10.82 -2.17
CA ASP A 224 10.50 -9.70 -3.01
C ASP A 224 10.54 -8.41 -2.19
N LEU A 225 9.54 -8.21 -1.31
CA LEU A 225 9.50 -7.09 -0.36
C LEU A 225 10.76 -7.02 0.50
N ARG A 226 11.27 -8.18 0.96
CA ARG A 226 12.52 -8.26 1.73
C ARG A 226 13.72 -7.64 1.02
N LYS A 227 13.71 -7.60 -0.31
CA LYS A 227 14.80 -7.07 -1.16
C LYS A 227 14.62 -5.60 -1.53
N PHE A 228 13.57 -4.93 -1.04
CA PHE A 228 13.35 -3.53 -1.38
C PHE A 228 14.53 -2.68 -0.90
N PRO A 229 15.07 -1.79 -1.75
CA PRO A 229 16.21 -0.97 -1.39
C PRO A 229 15.78 0.14 -0.44
N ILE A 230 16.41 0.23 0.72
CA ILE A 230 16.21 1.28 1.71
C ILE A 230 17.50 2.08 1.83
N LYS A 231 17.47 3.34 1.38
CA LYS A 231 18.60 4.26 1.49
C LYS A 231 19.04 4.35 2.95
N GLN A 232 20.34 4.16 3.19
CA GLN A 232 20.90 4.32 4.52
C GLN A 232 21.10 5.80 4.81
N LEU A 233 20.48 6.26 5.90
CA LEU A 233 20.61 7.62 6.42
C LEU A 233 20.87 7.57 7.92
N GLU A 234 21.71 8.48 8.41
CA GLU A 234 21.79 8.76 9.84
C GLU A 234 20.44 9.18 10.40
N PHE A 235 20.21 8.91 11.68
CA PHE A 235 18.89 9.07 12.31
C PHE A 235 18.37 10.52 12.23
N GLU A 236 19.24 11.51 12.36
CA GLU A 236 18.93 12.93 12.25
C GLU A 236 18.39 13.27 10.86
N ASN A 237 18.97 12.69 9.81
CA ASN A 237 18.55 12.90 8.43
C ASN A 237 17.24 12.17 8.08
N GLN A 238 16.80 11.23 8.93
CA GLN A 238 15.48 10.60 8.80
C GLN A 238 14.36 11.47 9.37
N GLN A 239 14.66 12.44 10.25
CA GLN A 239 13.65 13.23 10.96
C GLN A 239 12.65 13.93 10.04
N PRO A 240 13.06 14.60 8.94
CA PRO A 240 12.10 15.24 8.05
C PRO A 240 11.05 14.25 7.48
N PHE A 241 11.46 13.03 7.13
CA PHE A 241 10.54 11.99 6.65
C PHE A 241 9.64 11.44 7.77
N ILE A 242 10.17 11.32 8.99
CA ILE A 242 9.45 10.86 10.17
C ILE A 242 8.34 11.86 10.54
N GLU A 243 8.65 13.15 10.50
CA GLU A 243 7.70 14.24 10.75
C GLU A 243 6.58 14.26 9.71
N LEU A 244 6.92 14.21 8.42
CA LEU A 244 5.91 14.18 7.34
C LEU A 244 5.06 12.91 7.36
N SER A 245 5.65 11.75 7.68
CA SER A 245 4.90 10.51 7.86
C SER A 245 3.95 10.57 9.06
N THR A 246 4.40 11.16 10.17
CA THR A 246 3.55 11.38 11.35
C THR A 246 2.39 12.33 11.01
N LYS A 247 2.67 13.40 10.26
CA LYS A 247 1.65 14.33 9.76
C LYS A 247 0.67 13.64 8.82
N MET A 248 1.14 12.78 7.91
CA MET A 248 0.27 12.01 7.01
C MET A 248 -0.68 11.09 7.78
N LEU A 249 -0.19 10.38 8.80
CA LEU A 249 -1.02 9.53 9.65
C LEU A 249 -2.10 10.36 10.36
N ALA A 250 -1.71 11.48 10.98
CA ALA A 250 -2.64 12.36 11.70
C ALA A 250 -3.69 13.00 10.77
N LEU A 251 -3.31 13.44 9.58
CA LEU A 251 -4.25 14.02 8.61
C LEU A 251 -5.26 12.98 8.10
N ASN A 252 -4.81 11.75 7.84
CA ASN A 252 -5.70 10.68 7.40
C ASN A 252 -6.63 10.22 8.53
N GLU A 253 -6.17 10.19 9.78
CA GLU A 253 -7.01 9.96 10.95
C GLU A 253 -8.10 11.03 11.09
N GLN A 254 -7.73 12.31 10.99
CA GLN A 254 -8.69 13.43 11.01
C GLN A 254 -9.70 13.34 9.85
N LEU A 255 -9.24 12.98 8.65
CA LEU A 255 -10.11 12.79 7.48
C LEU A 255 -11.14 11.69 7.75
N ASN A 256 -10.69 10.53 8.21
CA ASN A 256 -11.55 9.39 8.52
C ASN A 256 -12.54 9.73 9.65
N ALA A 257 -12.10 10.40 10.70
CA ALA A 257 -12.96 10.83 11.80
C ALA A 257 -14.06 11.79 11.31
N LYS A 258 -13.70 12.82 10.53
CA LYS A 258 -14.67 13.78 9.98
C LYS A 258 -15.68 13.13 9.03
N GLN A 259 -15.23 12.19 8.21
CA GLN A 259 -16.12 11.39 7.36
C GLN A 259 -17.06 10.53 8.22
N GLY A 260 -16.52 9.83 9.21
CA GLY A 260 -17.29 9.00 10.14
C GLY A 260 -18.36 9.78 10.89
N ASP A 261 -18.02 10.93 11.46
CA ASP A 261 -18.95 11.82 12.17
C ASP A 261 -20.12 12.24 11.27
N PHE A 262 -19.81 12.69 10.04
CA PHE A 262 -20.83 13.10 9.08
C PHE A 262 -21.71 11.93 8.65
N TYR A 263 -21.11 10.77 8.37
CA TYR A 263 -21.83 9.55 8.00
C TYR A 263 -22.75 9.06 9.11
N GLN A 264 -22.27 9.06 10.36
CA GLN A 264 -23.07 8.70 11.52
C GLN A 264 -24.24 9.67 11.68
N LEU A 265 -23.99 10.98 11.55
CA LEU A 265 -25.02 12.01 11.64
C LEU A 265 -26.13 11.82 10.61
N ILE A 266 -25.79 11.60 9.33
CA ILE A 266 -26.80 11.39 8.29
C ILE A 266 -27.53 10.06 8.49
N GLN A 267 -26.84 9.00 8.95
CA GLN A 267 -27.49 7.72 9.22
C GLN A 267 -28.50 7.82 10.35
N SER A 268 -28.14 8.48 11.46
CA SER A 268 -29.01 8.61 12.62
C SER A 268 -30.18 9.57 12.39
N ASN A 269 -29.96 10.68 11.68
CA ASN A 269 -31.00 11.71 11.51
C ASN A 269 -31.88 11.51 10.29
N LEU A 270 -31.38 10.81 9.25
CA LEU A 270 -32.13 10.55 8.02
C LEU A 270 -32.60 9.09 7.90
N ASN A 271 -32.35 8.25 8.90
CA ASN A 271 -32.68 6.83 8.91
C ASN A 271 -32.10 6.07 7.69
N LEU A 272 -30.88 6.42 7.27
CA LEU A 272 -30.19 5.72 6.19
C LEU A 272 -29.75 4.34 6.67
N SER A 273 -30.35 3.29 6.11
CA SER A 273 -29.98 1.90 6.40
C SER A 273 -28.56 1.56 5.92
N LYS A 274 -28.10 2.21 4.84
CA LYS A 274 -26.78 1.99 4.25
C LYS A 274 -26.27 3.24 3.53
N LEU A 275 -24.96 3.46 3.61
CA LEU A 275 -24.24 4.43 2.79
C LEU A 275 -23.89 3.81 1.43
N THR A 276 -24.34 4.43 0.33
CA THR A 276 -23.89 4.08 -1.02
C THR A 276 -22.47 4.61 -1.26
N GLU A 277 -21.75 4.03 -2.22
CA GLU A 277 -20.41 4.52 -2.57
C GLU A 277 -20.44 5.99 -3.01
N LYS A 278 -21.46 6.41 -3.77
CA LYS A 278 -21.60 7.82 -4.15
C LYS A 278 -21.89 8.75 -2.96
N ILE A 279 -22.58 8.28 -1.92
CA ILE A 279 -22.74 9.06 -0.67
C ILE A 279 -21.41 9.18 0.08
N LYS A 280 -20.57 8.13 0.07
CA LYS A 280 -19.24 8.22 0.67
C LYS A 280 -18.40 9.28 -0.06
N ASP A 281 -18.47 9.33 -1.39
CA ASP A 281 -17.75 10.30 -2.22
C ASP A 281 -18.49 11.64 -2.40
N ILE A 282 -19.52 11.93 -1.61
CA ILE A 282 -20.41 13.07 -1.87
C ILE A 282 -19.73 14.43 -1.74
N PHE A 283 -18.61 14.50 -1.01
CA PHE A 283 -17.79 15.70 -0.90
C PHE A 283 -17.22 16.15 -2.27
N ASN A 284 -17.17 15.27 -3.27
CA ASN A 284 -16.78 15.60 -4.65
C ASN A 284 -17.92 16.25 -5.46
N PHE A 285 -19.15 16.26 -4.95
CA PHE A 285 -20.37 16.67 -5.64
C PHE A 285 -21.05 17.85 -4.95
N ASP A 286 -22.11 18.39 -5.53
CA ASP A 286 -22.88 19.48 -4.92
C ASP A 286 -24.01 18.98 -4.02
N PHE A 287 -24.68 19.89 -3.31
CA PHE A 287 -25.79 19.54 -2.43
C PHE A 287 -27.00 18.97 -3.18
N LYS A 288 -27.20 19.36 -4.45
CA LYS A 288 -28.29 18.84 -5.27
C LYS A 288 -28.05 17.35 -5.59
N ASP A 289 -26.81 16.97 -5.87
CA ASP A 289 -26.41 15.57 -6.03
C ASP A 289 -26.64 14.78 -4.74
N PHE A 290 -26.34 15.37 -3.57
CA PHE A 290 -26.63 14.74 -2.28
C PHE A 290 -28.12 14.46 -2.10
N LEU A 291 -28.99 15.44 -2.36
CA LEU A 291 -30.44 15.26 -2.32
C LEU A 291 -30.91 14.19 -3.32
N ALA A 292 -30.32 14.13 -4.51
CA ALA A 292 -30.64 13.12 -5.52
C ALA A 292 -30.26 11.70 -5.06
N GLU A 293 -29.12 11.53 -4.39
CA GLU A 293 -28.73 10.23 -3.81
C GLU A 293 -29.62 9.82 -2.64
N LEU A 294 -30.04 10.77 -1.78
CA LEU A 294 -31.02 10.49 -0.73
C LEU A 294 -32.38 10.08 -1.30
N LYS A 295 -32.83 10.75 -2.36
CA LYS A 295 -34.10 10.43 -3.03
C LYS A 295 -34.11 9.01 -3.62
N LYS A 296 -32.98 8.53 -4.15
CA LYS A 296 -32.84 7.13 -4.59
C LYS A 296 -33.03 6.14 -3.44
N GLN A 297 -32.71 6.54 -2.21
CA GLN A 297 -32.98 5.77 -1.00
C GLN A 297 -34.36 6.03 -0.39
N LYS A 298 -35.27 6.69 -1.14
CA LYS A 298 -36.62 7.06 -0.70
C LYS A 298 -36.64 8.02 0.50
N ILE A 299 -35.59 8.83 0.65
CA ILE A 299 -35.49 9.88 1.67
C ILE A 299 -35.66 11.23 0.96
N GLU A 300 -36.67 11.99 1.35
CA GLU A 300 -36.86 13.37 0.89
C GLU A 300 -36.78 14.32 2.09
N ILE A 301 -35.91 15.32 1.98
CA ILE A 301 -35.76 16.37 2.99
C ILE A 301 -36.71 17.51 2.61
N GLU A 302 -37.63 17.87 3.51
CA GLU A 302 -38.52 19.02 3.33
C GLU A 302 -37.73 20.31 3.08
N LEU A 303 -38.20 21.15 2.14
CA LEU A 303 -37.51 22.38 1.73
C LEU A 303 -37.14 23.30 2.91
N LYS A 304 -37.99 23.36 3.95
CA LYS A 304 -37.73 24.17 5.15
C LYS A 304 -36.50 23.70 5.93
N LYS A 305 -36.23 22.38 5.95
CA LYS A 305 -35.08 21.78 6.64
C LYS A 305 -33.82 21.74 5.75
N GLN A 306 -33.96 21.88 4.43
CA GLN A 306 -32.81 21.83 3.51
C GLN A 306 -31.77 22.91 3.80
N LYS A 307 -32.18 24.07 4.36
CA LYS A 307 -31.25 25.14 4.72
C LYS A 307 -30.23 24.73 5.77
N GLU A 308 -30.64 23.99 6.80
CA GLU A 308 -29.72 23.50 7.84
C GLU A 308 -28.76 22.43 7.27
N TRP A 309 -29.30 21.55 6.42
CA TRP A 309 -28.52 20.48 5.80
C TRP A 309 -27.51 20.99 4.76
N ILE A 310 -27.84 22.04 4.00
CA ILE A 310 -26.90 22.60 3.01
C ILE A 310 -25.72 23.28 3.70
N ASP A 311 -25.95 23.99 4.82
CA ASP A 311 -24.88 24.63 5.57
C ASP A 311 -23.95 23.58 6.18
N LEU A 312 -24.51 22.54 6.80
CA LEU A 312 -23.75 21.42 7.36
C LEU A 312 -22.99 20.62 6.29
N PHE A 313 -23.61 20.38 5.14
CA PHE A 313 -22.95 19.72 4.01
C PHE A 313 -21.79 20.54 3.45
N ASN A 314 -21.98 21.85 3.27
CA ASN A 314 -20.96 22.73 2.74
C ASN A 314 -19.77 22.86 3.70
N ASP A 315 -20.04 22.94 5.00
CA ASP A 315 -19.00 22.96 6.02
C ASP A 315 -18.21 21.64 6.05
N PHE A 316 -18.91 20.50 6.04
CA PHE A 316 -18.29 19.18 5.91
C PHE A 316 -17.41 19.09 4.66
N LYS A 317 -17.95 19.43 3.49
CA LYS A 317 -17.24 19.41 2.21
C LYS A 317 -16.00 20.28 2.25
N LYS A 318 -16.09 21.49 2.82
CA LYS A 318 -14.95 22.41 2.96
C LYS A 318 -13.83 21.79 3.79
N HIS A 319 -14.15 21.23 4.95
CA HIS A 319 -13.16 20.59 5.82
C HIS A 319 -12.51 19.36 5.18
N ILE A 320 -13.28 18.52 4.50
CA ILE A 320 -12.75 17.36 3.78
C ILE A 320 -11.79 17.78 2.67
N ASN A 321 -12.17 18.80 1.88
CA ASN A 321 -11.32 19.30 0.79
C ASN A 321 -10.01 19.91 1.31
N GLU A 322 -10.06 20.64 2.42
CA GLU A 322 -8.86 21.20 3.08
C GLU A 322 -7.91 20.09 3.54
N LEU A 323 -8.44 19.06 4.21
CA LEU A 323 -7.64 17.90 4.63
C LEU A 323 -7.04 17.16 3.44
N GLN A 324 -7.82 16.92 2.37
CA GLN A 324 -7.32 16.28 1.15
C GLN A 324 -6.23 17.11 0.48
N TYR A 325 -6.37 18.43 0.45
CA TYR A 325 -5.33 19.32 -0.06
C TYR A 325 -4.04 19.18 0.76
N GLN A 326 -4.13 19.22 2.09
CA GLN A 326 -2.97 19.07 2.97
C GLN A 326 -2.30 17.69 2.85
N ILE A 327 -3.09 16.63 2.71
CA ILE A 327 -2.60 15.26 2.47
C ILE A 327 -1.86 15.22 1.13
N ASN A 328 -2.47 15.69 0.05
CA ASN A 328 -1.85 15.66 -1.28
C ASN A 328 -0.55 16.48 -1.34
N LYS A 329 -0.54 17.66 -0.69
CA LYS A 329 0.65 18.50 -0.57
C LYS A 329 1.76 17.78 0.18
N THR A 330 1.46 17.20 1.34
CA THR A 330 2.43 16.47 2.18
C THR A 330 2.95 15.22 1.46
N ASP A 331 2.09 14.50 0.74
CA ASP A 331 2.48 13.31 -0.04
C ASP A 331 3.42 13.68 -1.21
N THR A 332 3.19 14.83 -1.85
CA THR A 332 4.07 15.37 -2.90
C THR A 332 5.43 15.81 -2.32
N GLU A 333 5.42 16.42 -1.14
CA GLU A 333 6.64 16.80 -0.42
C GLU A 333 7.49 15.57 -0.07
N ILE A 334 6.87 14.48 0.41
CA ILE A 334 7.54 13.20 0.64
C ILE A 334 8.13 12.66 -0.67
N ASP A 335 7.34 12.60 -1.76
CA ASP A 335 7.82 12.10 -3.05
C ASP A 335 9.08 12.87 -3.52
N ASN A 336 9.06 14.20 -3.42
CA ASN A 336 10.20 15.05 -3.80
C ASN A 336 11.46 14.75 -2.96
N MET A 337 11.30 14.63 -1.63
CA MET A 337 12.42 14.29 -0.75
C MET A 337 12.96 12.89 -1.03
N VAL A 338 12.09 11.94 -1.39
CA VAL A 338 12.51 10.60 -1.81
C VAL A 338 13.33 10.69 -3.10
N TYR A 339 12.88 11.44 -4.10
CA TYR A 339 13.66 11.63 -5.32
C TYR A 339 15.04 12.23 -5.05
N GLU A 340 15.13 13.19 -4.13
CA GLU A 340 16.38 13.84 -3.75
C GLU A 340 17.38 12.86 -3.11
N ILE A 341 16.98 12.06 -2.12
CA ILE A 341 17.90 11.12 -1.44
C ILE A 341 18.37 9.97 -2.35
N TYR A 342 17.64 9.71 -3.44
CA TYR A 342 18.04 8.76 -4.49
C TYR A 342 18.69 9.44 -5.70
N GLU A 343 18.87 10.77 -5.67
CA GLU A 343 19.56 11.58 -6.67
C GLU A 343 18.93 11.46 -8.08
N LEU A 344 17.60 11.48 -8.16
CA LEU A 344 16.89 11.45 -9.44
C LEU A 344 16.92 12.82 -10.13
N THR A 345 17.03 12.82 -11.46
CA THR A 345 16.88 14.03 -12.29
C THR A 345 15.42 14.29 -12.64
N THR A 346 15.11 15.48 -13.15
CA THR A 346 13.76 15.84 -13.60
C THR A 346 13.22 14.88 -14.67
N GLU A 347 14.08 14.45 -15.59
CA GLU A 347 13.72 13.50 -16.65
C GLU A 347 13.40 12.11 -16.08
N GLU A 348 14.21 11.65 -15.12
CA GLU A 348 13.96 10.37 -14.43
C GLU A 348 12.70 10.42 -13.58
N ILE A 349 12.42 11.55 -12.92
CA ILE A 349 11.16 11.76 -12.19
C ILE A 349 9.98 11.68 -13.15
N ALA A 350 10.06 12.31 -14.33
CA ALA A 350 8.99 12.22 -15.33
C ALA A 350 8.72 10.77 -15.78
N ILE A 351 9.76 9.93 -15.88
CA ILE A 351 9.61 8.49 -16.16
C ILE A 351 8.91 7.77 -15.00
N VAL A 352 9.28 8.08 -13.76
CA VAL A 352 8.60 7.52 -12.57
C VAL A 352 7.14 7.98 -12.50
N GLU A 353 6.80 9.18 -12.93
CA GLU A 353 5.43 9.68 -12.83
C GLU A 353 4.55 9.36 -14.05
N ALA A 354 5.14 8.91 -15.16
CA ALA A 354 4.43 8.55 -16.38
C ALA A 354 3.40 7.44 -16.11
N LYS A 355 2.19 7.59 -16.65
CA LYS A 355 1.17 6.54 -16.56
C LYS A 355 1.60 5.35 -17.41
N ASN A 356 1.64 4.16 -16.81
CA ASN A 356 1.77 2.88 -17.52
C ASN A 356 0.58 2.62 -18.44
#